data_AF-J1JSC5-F1
#
_entry.id   AF-J1JSC5-F1
#
_cell.length_a   1.000
_cell.length_b   1.000
_cell.length_c   1.000
_cell.angle_alpha   90.00
_cell.angle_beta   90.00
_cell.angle_gamma   90.00
#
_symmetry.space_group_name_H-M   'P 1'
#
loop_
_entity.id
_entity.type
_entity.pdbx_description
1 polymer ?
#
loop_
_entity_poly.entity_id
_entity_poly.type
_entity_poly.pdbx_seq_one_letter_code
_entity_poly.pdbx_strand_id
1 'polypeptide(L)' 'MAWTIRYEKKALSFLKKCDKKEARRIVDFLDQYVAPLEDVRVIGKPLKGQLSGLWRYRVGDYRIL' A
#
# COMPACT_ATOMS: atom_id res chain seq x y z
N MET A 1 9.70 -14.78 3.34
CA MET A 1 8.33 -14.98 3.88
C MET A 1 7.40 -14.02 3.15
N ALA A 2 6.17 -14.42 2.78
CA ALA A 2 5.25 -13.55 2.07
C ALA A 2 4.23 -12.91 3.02
N TRP A 3 4.05 -11.60 2.97
CA TRP A 3 3.05 -10.88 3.76
C TRP A 3 1.66 -11.01 3.15
N THR A 4 0.66 -11.23 4.01
CA THR A 4 -0.75 -11.21 3.58
C THR A 4 -1.26 -9.78 3.55
N ILE A 5 -1.62 -9.28 2.37
CA ILE A 5 -2.21 -7.95 2.19
C ILE A 5 -3.70 -7.99 2.53
N ARG A 6 -4.16 -7.04 3.36
CA ARG A 6 -5.58 -6.86 3.68
C ARG A 6 -5.98 -5.41 3.41
N TYR A 7 -7.15 -5.23 2.80
CA TYR A 7 -7.67 -3.90 2.47
C TYR A 7 -8.79 -3.51 3.42
N GLU A 8 -8.73 -2.28 3.93
CA GLU A 8 -9.87 -1.69 4.61
C GLU A 8 -11.02 -1.38 3.64
N LYS A 9 -12.25 -1.29 4.16
CA LYS A 9 -13.43 -0.90 3.37
C LYS A 9 -13.26 0.44 2.65
N LYS A 10 -12.55 1.39 3.29
CA LYS A 10 -12.23 2.70 2.69
C LYS A 10 -11.28 2.54 1.50
N ALA A 11 -10.24 1.73 1.63
CA ALA A 11 -9.30 1.44 0.54
C ALA A 11 -9.99 0.74 -0.63
N LEU A 12 -10.86 -0.24 -0.38
CA LEU A 12 -11.65 -0.90 -1.42
C LEU A 12 -12.58 0.07 -2.15
N SER A 13 -13.24 0.96 -1.41
CA SER A 13 -14.12 1.98 -1.99
C SER A 13 -13.35 2.98 -2.84
N PHE A 14 -12.13 3.33 -2.43
CA PHE A 14 -11.23 4.18 -3.21
C PHE A 14 -10.79 3.48 -4.51
N LEU A 15 -10.31 2.23 -4.43
CA LEU A 15 -9.89 1.45 -5.61
C LEU A 15 -11.03 1.27 -6.61
N LYS A 16 -12.27 1.12 -6.15
CA LYS A 16 -13.46 1.04 -7.02
C LYS A 16 -13.78 2.34 -7.75
N LYS A 17 -13.46 3.50 -7.15
CA LYS A 17 -13.68 4.83 -7.74
C LYS A 17 -12.49 5.33 -8.55
N CYS A 18 -11.31 4.78 -8.30
CA CYS A 18 -10.08 5.09 -9.02
C CYS A 18 -10.16 4.58 -10.46
N ASP A 19 -9.36 5.18 -11.35
CA ASP A 19 -9.21 4.67 -12.70
C ASP A 19 -8.70 3.22 -12.66
N LYS A 20 -9.19 2.38 -13.57
CA LYS A 20 -8.86 0.94 -13.56
C LYS A 20 -7.35 0.69 -13.71
N LYS A 21 -6.65 1.53 -14.48
CA LYS A 21 -5.20 1.39 -14.68
C LYS A 21 -4.43 1.73 -13.41
N GLU A 22 -4.82 2.80 -12.74
CA GLU A 22 -4.18 3.23 -11.49
C GLU A 22 -4.51 2.29 -10.32
N ALA A 23 -5.76 1.83 -10.22
CA ALA A 23 -6.16 0.82 -9.24
C ALA A 23 -5.36 -0.48 -9.42
N ARG A 24 -5.19 -0.93 -10.66
CA ARG A 24 -4.36 -2.11 -10.97
C ARG A 24 -2.90 -1.87 -10.62
N ARG A 25 -2.34 -0.70 -10.95
CA ARG A 25 -0.97 -0.34 -10.59
C ARG A 25 -0.72 -0.38 -9.08
N ILE A 26 -1.70 0.08 -8.29
CA ILE A 26 -1.62 0.04 -6.81
C ILE A 26 -1.61 -1.40 -6.31
N VAL A 27 -2.52 -2.25 -6.80
CA VAL A 27 -2.62 -3.66 -6.38
C VAL A 27 -1.36 -4.43 -6.81
N ASP A 28 -0.95 -4.30 -8.07
CA ASP A 28 0.25 -4.96 -8.60
C ASP A 28 1.50 -4.53 -7.82
N PHE A 29 1.60 -3.24 -7.42
CA PHE A 29 2.70 -2.78 -6.59
C PHE A 29 2.75 -3.49 -5.23
N LEU A 30 1.59 -3.62 -4.57
CA LEU A 30 1.50 -4.30 -3.28
C LEU A 30 1.87 -5.78 -3.43
N ASP A 31 1.32 -6.47 -4.42
CA ASP A 31 1.56 -7.91 -4.59
C ASP A 31 2.99 -8.22 -5.06
N GLN A 32 3.58 -7.40 -5.93
CA GLN A 32 4.90 -7.68 -6.50
C GLN A 32 6.06 -7.14 -5.66
N TYR A 33 5.85 -6.02 -4.93
CA TYR A 33 6.93 -5.38 -4.19
C TYR A 33 6.74 -5.43 -2.69
N VAL A 34 5.52 -5.42 -2.16
CA VAL A 34 5.29 -5.42 -0.70
C VAL A 34 5.15 -6.85 -0.17
N ALA A 35 4.35 -7.70 -0.82
CA ALA A 35 4.13 -9.06 -0.37
C ALA A 35 5.40 -9.92 -0.25
N PRO A 36 6.36 -9.89 -1.20
CA PRO A 36 7.55 -10.76 -1.12
C PRO A 36 8.66 -10.22 -0.23
N LEU A 37 8.57 -8.98 0.26
CA LEU A 37 9.62 -8.40 1.09
C LEU A 37 9.72 -9.11 2.43
N GLU A 38 10.94 -9.38 2.87
CA GLU A 38 11.17 -9.86 4.23
C GLU A 38 10.95 -8.75 5.26
N ASP A 39 11.35 -7.52 4.92
CA ASP A 39 11.10 -6.35 5.73
C ASP A 39 10.42 -5.23 4.93
N VAL A 40 9.14 -5.01 5.22
CA VAL A 40 8.32 -3.96 4.61
C VAL A 40 8.80 -2.55 4.94
N ARG A 41 9.67 -2.43 5.96
CA ARG A 41 10.28 -1.18 6.40
C ARG A 41 11.32 -0.62 5.42
N VAL A 42 11.79 -1.44 4.47
CA VAL A 42 12.85 -1.05 3.53
C VAL A 42 12.34 -0.05 2.49
N ILE A 43 11.10 -0.20 2.02
CA ILE A 43 10.54 0.63 0.93
C ILE A 43 9.51 1.66 1.42
N GLY A 44 8.91 1.43 2.60
CA GLY A 44 7.94 2.36 3.15
C GLY A 44 8.63 3.50 3.90
N LYS A 45 7.91 4.60 4.12
CA LYS A 45 8.33 5.63 5.08
C LYS A 45 7.47 5.55 6.33
N PRO A 46 8.06 5.48 7.54
CA PRO A 46 7.27 5.45 8.76
C PRO A 46 6.52 6.77 8.93
N LEU A 47 5.27 6.68 9.36
CA LEU A 47 4.49 7.85 9.76
C LEU A 47 4.88 8.28 11.18
N LYS A 48 4.70 9.58 11.48
CA LYS A 48 5.03 10.20 12.77
C LYS A 48 3.76 10.68 13.49
N GLY A 49 3.87 10.94 14.79
CA GLY A 49 2.75 11.44 15.61
C GLY A 49 1.77 10.33 16.00
N GLN A 50 0.46 10.60 15.94
CA GLN A 50 -0.59 9.64 16.30
C GLN A 50 -0.65 8.41 15.38
N LEU A 51 -0.03 8.47 14.21
CA LEU A 51 0.04 7.35 13.24
C LEU A 51 1.39 6.62 13.31
N SER A 52 2.13 6.76 14.43
CA SER A 52 3.37 6.03 14.64
C SER A 52 3.10 4.52 14.63
N GLY A 53 3.97 3.76 13.96
CA GLY A 53 3.79 2.32 13.71
C GLY A 53 3.16 1.99 12.36
N LEU A 54 2.54 2.96 11.68
CA LEU A 54 2.07 2.81 10.31
C LEU A 54 3.14 3.23 9.30
N TRP A 55 3.01 2.69 8.08
CA TRP A 55 3.96 2.87 7.00
C TRP A 55 3.25 3.43 5.78
N ARG A 56 3.89 4.39 5.12
CA ARG A 56 3.41 4.95 3.88
C ARG A 56 4.20 4.44 2.69
N TYR A 57 3.49 3.94 1.67
CA TYR A 57 4.06 3.63 0.36
C TYR A 57 3.57 4.63 -0.68
N ARG A 58 4.43 4.96 -1.64
CA ARG A 58 4.09 5.87 -2.75
C ARG A 58 4.09 5.11 -4.06
N VAL A 59 2.96 5.14 -4.75
CA VAL A 59 2.79 4.53 -6.08
C VAL A 59 2.34 5.63 -7.03
N GLY A 60 3.27 6.18 -7.80
CA GLY A 60 3.02 7.38 -8.61
C GLY A 60 2.57 8.56 -7.76
N ASP A 61 1.36 9.04 -8.01
CA ASP A 61 0.73 10.14 -7.28
C ASP A 61 -0.08 9.70 -6.05
N TYR A 62 -0.27 8.38 -5.89
CA TYR A 62 -1.04 7.80 -4.79
C TYR A 62 -0.17 7.49 -3.58
N ARG A 63 -0.78 7.59 -2.40
CA ARG A 63 -0.19 7.26 -1.10
C ARG A 63 -1.04 6.19 -0.44
N ILE A 64 -0.40 5.07 -0.11
CA ILE A 64 -1.00 3.95 0.62
C ILE A 64 -0.58 4.10 2.08
N LEU A 65 -1.54 3.96 3.00
CA LEU A 65 -1.34 4.06 4.45
C LEU A 65 -1.80 2.78 5.12
#